data_AF-A0A4Z1GAG9-F1
#
_entry.id   AF-A0A4Z1GAG9-F1
#
_cell.length_a   1.000
_cell.length_b   1.000
_cell.length_c   1.000
_cell.angle_alpha   90.00
_cell.angle_beta   90.00
_cell.angle_gamma   90.00
#
_symmetry.space_group_name_H-M   'P 1'
#
loop_
_entity.id
_entity.type
_entity.pdbx_description
1 polymer ?
#
loop_
_entity_poly.entity_id
_entity_poly.type
_entity_poly.pdbx_seq_one_letter_code
_entity_poly.pdbx_strand_id
1 'polypeptide(L)'
;MPLVELNTGTSDWHDVKYAALILWRASQIPDLVALQSDLRNYDTISASTIINIYTGINQNRKAIIVNDQGIITIAFEGSTDDEILVNLWTDGKGPNWWDLPYPVYVDGNRVHSFYLDMCNGMKATIFSTLDDVVTTMQDHKLVPKKLIIAGYSMGGGSGIHEHC
;
A
#
# COMPACT_ATOMS: atom_id res chain seq x y z
N MET A 1 4.54 0.35 -16.47
CA MET A 1 3.77 1.61 -16.73
C MET A 1 4.62 2.76 -16.21
N PRO A 2 4.72 3.90 -16.92
CA PRO A 2 5.47 5.05 -16.40
C PRO A 2 4.78 5.63 -15.15
N LEU A 3 5.56 6.15 -14.20
CA LEU A 3 5.02 6.97 -13.11
C LEU A 3 4.42 8.25 -13.71
N VAL A 4 3.18 8.57 -13.34
CA VAL A 4 2.47 9.74 -13.84
C VAL A 4 2.07 10.61 -12.66
N GLU A 5 2.40 11.89 -12.72
CA GLU A 5 1.96 12.88 -11.75
C GLU A 5 0.44 13.12 -11.91
N LEU A 6 -0.27 13.30 -10.80
CA LEU A 6 -1.69 13.63 -10.84
C LEU A 6 -1.88 14.99 -11.55
N ASN A 7 -2.95 15.11 -12.34
CA ASN A 7 -3.25 16.38 -12.98
C ASN A 7 -3.52 17.45 -11.92
N THR A 8 -3.05 18.68 -12.14
CA THR A 8 -3.27 19.82 -11.23
C THR A 8 -4.75 20.25 -11.10
N GLY A 9 -5.65 19.66 -11.90
CA GLY A 9 -7.09 19.90 -11.86
C GLY A 9 -7.87 18.84 -11.07
N THR A 10 -9.21 18.84 -11.23
CA THR A 10 -10.09 17.92 -10.48
C THR A 10 -10.36 16.60 -11.20
N SER A 11 -9.73 16.35 -12.35
CA SER A 11 -9.98 15.18 -13.19
C SER A 11 -9.69 13.86 -12.48
N ASP A 12 -8.69 13.84 -11.60
CA ASP A 12 -8.30 12.64 -10.83
C ASP A 12 -8.92 12.59 -9.43
N TRP A 13 -9.79 13.54 -9.06
CA TRP A 13 -10.39 13.58 -7.70
C TRP A 13 -11.25 12.37 -7.39
N HIS A 14 -11.83 11.74 -8.42
CA HIS A 14 -12.57 10.50 -8.24
C HIS A 14 -11.65 9.39 -7.70
N ASP A 15 -10.47 9.24 -8.30
CA ASP A 15 -9.47 8.25 -7.92
C ASP A 15 -8.90 8.53 -6.51
N VAL A 16 -8.64 9.81 -6.20
CA VAL A 16 -8.20 10.23 -4.87
C VAL A 16 -9.27 9.93 -3.81
N LYS A 17 -10.54 10.29 -4.08
CA LYS A 17 -11.67 10.00 -3.19
C LYS A 17 -11.83 8.50 -2.98
N TYR A 18 -11.65 7.71 -4.03
CA TYR A 18 -11.78 6.26 -3.99
C TYR A 18 -10.69 5.61 -3.15
N ALA A 19 -9.42 5.95 -3.39
CA ALA A 19 -8.30 5.46 -2.59
C ALA A 19 -8.43 5.88 -1.12
N ALA A 20 -8.87 7.12 -0.85
CA ALA A 20 -9.12 7.61 0.50
C ALA A 20 -10.26 6.86 1.21
N LEU A 21 -11.34 6.52 0.50
CA LEU A 21 -12.44 5.71 1.04
C LEU A 21 -11.92 4.33 1.47
N ILE A 22 -11.15 3.65 0.61
CA ILE A 22 -10.58 2.34 0.92
C ILE A 22 -9.71 2.41 2.18
N LEU A 23 -8.78 3.38 2.23
CA LEU A 23 -7.89 3.58 3.38
C LEU A 23 -8.67 3.90 4.66
N TRP A 24 -9.74 4.70 4.58
CA TRP A 24 -10.57 5.02 5.72
C TRP A 24 -11.34 3.81 6.26
N ARG A 25 -11.97 3.01 5.40
CA ARG A 25 -12.68 1.79 5.84
C ARG A 25 -11.73 0.75 6.39
N ALA A 26 -10.55 0.60 5.77
CA ALA A 26 -9.47 -0.24 6.25
C ALA A 26 -9.14 0.03 7.72
N SER A 27 -8.98 1.32 8.07
CA SER A 27 -8.57 1.71 9.42
C SER A 27 -9.63 1.44 10.49
N GLN A 28 -10.91 1.27 10.09
CA GLN A 28 -12.03 1.10 11.02
C GLN A 28 -12.44 -0.37 11.18
N ILE A 29 -12.17 -1.22 10.18
CA ILE A 29 -12.63 -2.60 10.14
C ILE A 29 -11.40 -3.53 10.11
N PRO A 30 -11.02 -4.12 11.27
CA PRO A 30 -9.87 -5.03 11.36
C PRO A 30 -10.08 -6.34 10.60
N ASP A 31 -11.31 -6.88 10.64
CA ASP A 31 -11.64 -8.16 10.01
C ASP A 31 -11.74 -8.03 8.49
N LEU A 32 -11.03 -8.90 7.76
CA LEU A 32 -10.94 -8.82 6.31
C LEU A 32 -12.26 -9.14 5.61
N VAL A 33 -13.02 -10.10 6.15
CA VAL A 33 -14.29 -10.53 5.55
C VAL A 33 -15.35 -9.45 5.74
N ALA A 34 -15.41 -8.85 6.93
CA ALA A 34 -16.26 -7.71 7.23
C ALA A 34 -15.89 -6.50 6.36
N LEU A 35 -14.59 -6.20 6.20
CA LEU A 35 -14.14 -5.11 5.34
C LEU A 35 -14.51 -5.36 3.87
N GLN A 36 -14.36 -6.60 3.39
CA GLN A 36 -14.73 -6.96 2.02
C GLN A 36 -16.23 -6.79 1.80
N SER A 37 -17.05 -7.24 2.75
CA SER A 37 -18.51 -7.05 2.72
C SER A 37 -18.89 -5.57 2.74
N ASP A 38 -18.23 -4.78 3.59
CA ASP A 38 -18.46 -3.34 3.70
C ASP A 38 -18.12 -2.60 2.40
N LEU A 39 -16.96 -2.90 1.81
CA LEU A 39 -16.53 -2.28 0.56
C LEU A 39 -17.49 -2.60 -0.60
N ARG A 40 -18.09 -3.78 -0.64
CA ARG A 40 -19.10 -4.14 -1.66
C ARG A 40 -20.39 -3.32 -1.59
N ASN A 41 -20.67 -2.63 -0.47
CA ASN A 41 -21.83 -1.75 -0.36
C ASN A 41 -21.64 -0.42 -1.10
N TYR A 42 -20.44 -0.15 -1.61
CA TYR A 42 -20.17 1.02 -2.42
C TYR A 42 -20.22 0.63 -3.90
N ASP A 43 -21.14 1.23 -4.67
CA ASP A 43 -21.39 0.93 -6.09
C ASP A 43 -20.14 1.01 -7.00
N THR A 44 -19.07 1.63 -6.51
CA THR A 44 -17.78 1.77 -7.19
C THR A 44 -16.79 0.63 -6.90
N ILE A 45 -17.13 -0.35 -6.05
CA ILE A 45 -16.20 -1.41 -5.62
C ILE A 45 -16.74 -2.79 -5.99
N SER A 46 -16.47 -3.19 -7.22
CA SER A 46 -17.04 -4.41 -7.80
C SER A 46 -16.31 -5.69 -7.38
N ALA A 47 -14.98 -5.63 -7.15
CA ALA A 47 -14.18 -6.79 -6.74
C ALA A 47 -12.94 -6.40 -5.92
N SER A 48 -13.09 -6.43 -4.60
CA SER A 48 -11.99 -6.23 -3.65
C SER A 48 -11.36 -7.57 -3.25
N THR A 49 -10.05 -7.70 -3.49
CA THR A 49 -9.21 -8.75 -2.90
C THR A 49 -8.48 -8.12 -1.72
N ILE A 50 -8.86 -8.53 -0.51
CA ILE A 50 -8.29 -7.97 0.72
C ILE A 50 -7.30 -8.97 1.27
N ILE A 51 -6.05 -8.54 1.44
CA ILE A 51 -4.97 -9.38 1.97
C ILE A 51 -4.36 -8.76 3.23
N ASN A 52 -3.92 -9.62 4.14
CA ASN A 52 -2.97 -9.21 5.17
C ASN A 52 -1.56 -9.33 4.58
N ILE A 53 -0.77 -8.28 4.73
CA ILE A 53 0.64 -8.24 4.36
C ILE A 53 1.49 -8.21 5.63
N TYR A 54 2.46 -9.10 5.69
CA TYR A 54 3.48 -9.02 6.73
C TYR A 54 4.56 -8.04 6.28
N THR A 55 4.91 -7.08 7.14
CA THR A 55 5.87 -6.02 6.80
C THR A 55 7.30 -6.33 7.20
N GLY A 56 7.56 -7.50 7.77
CA GLY A 56 8.92 -7.87 8.23
C GLY A 56 9.33 -7.26 9.57
N ILE A 57 8.88 -6.04 9.91
CA ILE A 57 9.31 -5.33 11.13
C ILE A 57 8.22 -5.30 12.20
N ASN A 58 6.99 -4.93 11.86
CA ASN A 58 5.86 -4.91 12.79
C ASN A 58 4.84 -6.01 12.46
N GLN A 59 3.88 -6.23 13.37
CA GLN A 59 2.74 -7.15 13.18
C GLN A 59 2.03 -6.93 11.84
N ASN A 60 1.25 -7.92 11.39
CA ASN A 60 0.53 -7.90 10.11
C ASN A 60 -0.17 -6.55 9.87
N ARG A 61 0.13 -5.91 8.72
CA ARG A 61 -0.59 -4.73 8.23
C ARG A 61 -1.56 -5.16 7.12
N LYS A 62 -2.56 -4.33 6.80
CA LYS A 62 -3.43 -4.60 5.65
C LYS A 62 -2.90 -3.88 4.41
N ALA A 63 -2.82 -4.63 3.31
CA ALA A 63 -2.76 -4.09 1.95
C ALA A 63 -4.07 -4.49 1.31
N ILE A 64 -4.75 -3.50 0.76
CA ILE A 64 -6.04 -3.74 0.14
C ILE A 64 -5.85 -3.56 -1.34
N ILE A 65 -6.09 -4.63 -2.11
CA ILE A 65 -6.01 -4.61 -3.56
C ILE A 65 -7.43 -4.64 -4.11
N VAL A 66 -7.90 -3.49 -4.57
CA VAL A 66 -9.22 -3.37 -5.17
C VAL A 66 -9.07 -3.31 -6.68
N ASN A 67 -9.83 -4.13 -7.40
CA ASN A 67 -10.00 -3.93 -8.83
C ASN A 67 -11.40 -3.36 -9.12
N ASP A 68 -11.45 -2.37 -10.00
CA ASP A 68 -12.70 -1.83 -10.53
C ASP A 68 -12.50 -1.37 -11.97
N GLN A 69 -13.28 -1.95 -12.90
CA GLN A 69 -13.37 -1.54 -14.31
C GLN A 69 -12.05 -1.27 -15.05
N GLY A 70 -10.98 -2.01 -14.73
CA GLY A 70 -9.66 -1.83 -15.34
C GLY A 70 -8.68 -0.99 -14.50
N ILE A 71 -9.07 -0.51 -13.32
CA ILE A 71 -8.22 0.17 -12.36
C ILE A 71 -7.90 -0.80 -11.23
N ILE A 72 -6.62 -0.95 -10.89
CA ILE A 72 -6.16 -1.66 -9.71
C ILE A 72 -5.71 -0.62 -8.69
N THR A 73 -6.22 -0.66 -7.47
CA THR A 73 -5.80 0.20 -6.36
C THR A 73 -5.16 -0.66 -5.27
N ILE A 74 -3.92 -0.36 -4.92
CA ILE A 74 -3.22 -0.92 -3.77
C ILE A 74 -3.20 0.15 -2.67
N ALA A 75 -3.83 -0.14 -1.54
CA ALA A 75 -3.90 0.76 -0.40
C ALA A 75 -3.16 0.17 0.80
N PHE A 76 -2.13 0.87 1.28
CA PHE A 76 -1.34 0.49 2.44
C PHE A 76 -1.83 1.18 3.72
N GLU A 77 -2.18 0.37 4.72
CA GLU A 77 -2.58 0.88 6.03
C GLU A 77 -1.39 1.54 6.75
N GLY A 78 -1.70 2.63 7.47
CA GLY A 78 -0.77 3.30 8.36
C GLY A 78 -0.51 2.53 9.65
N SER A 79 0.18 3.17 10.59
CA SER A 79 0.42 2.60 11.91
C SER A 79 -0.84 2.55 12.76
N THR A 80 -0.95 1.56 13.64
CA THR A 80 -1.95 1.55 14.71
C THR A 80 -1.50 2.43 15.87
N ASP A 81 -2.45 2.86 16.71
CA ASP A 81 -2.17 3.76 17.84
C ASP A 81 -1.12 3.20 18.80
N ASP A 82 -1.10 1.88 18.98
CA ASP A 82 -0.16 1.17 19.85
C ASP A 82 1.28 1.14 19.30
N GLU A 83 1.45 1.33 17.99
CA GLU A 83 2.76 1.35 17.35
C GLU A 83 3.47 2.69 17.49
N ILE A 84 2.73 3.80 17.58
CA ILE A 84 3.28 5.17 17.68
C ILE A 84 4.26 5.30 18.86
N LEU A 85 4.08 4.51 19.92
CA LEU A 85 4.91 4.52 21.13
C LEU A 85 6.17 3.64 21.04
N VAL A 86 6.27 2.73 20.07
CA VAL A 86 7.40 1.79 19.91
C VAL A 86 8.48 2.35 18.96
N ASN A 87 8.30 3.58 18.53
CA ASN A 87 8.75 4.01 17.23
C ASN A 87 9.98 4.94 17.32
N LEU A 88 11.14 4.37 16.97
CA LEU A 88 12.47 4.98 16.79
C LEU A 88 12.52 5.99 15.61
N TRP A 89 11.44 6.75 15.38
CA TRP A 89 11.22 7.55 14.17
C TRP A 89 11.97 8.88 14.17
N THR A 90 12.29 9.37 15.36
CA THR A 90 12.93 10.67 15.57
C THR A 90 14.43 10.63 15.40
N ASP A 91 15.05 9.46 15.60
CA ASP A 91 16.50 9.34 15.59
C ASP A 91 16.96 8.95 14.18
N GLY A 92 17.07 9.99 13.34
CA GLY A 92 17.95 9.94 12.18
C GLY A 92 19.33 9.46 12.61
N LYS A 93 19.86 8.48 11.88
CA LYS A 93 21.00 7.64 12.28
C LYS A 93 22.26 8.38 12.79
N GLY A 94 22.82 7.90 13.90
CA GLY A 94 24.16 8.21 14.40
C GLY A 94 25.26 7.24 13.94
N PRO A 95 26.55 7.51 14.23
CA PRO A 95 27.70 6.76 13.71
C PRO A 95 28.08 5.46 14.46
N ASN A 96 27.33 4.98 15.47
CA ASN A 96 27.76 3.83 16.29
C ASN A 96 27.29 2.45 15.74
N TRP A 97 27.94 1.39 16.18
CA TRP A 97 27.76 0.00 15.68
C TRP A 97 26.55 -0.75 16.25
N TRP A 98 25.96 -0.25 17.33
CA TRP A 98 24.64 -0.65 17.86
C TRP A 98 23.51 0.22 17.31
N ASP A 99 23.82 1.21 16.46
CA ASP A 99 22.82 2.00 15.76
C ASP A 99 22.30 1.17 14.57
N LEU A 100 20.99 0.92 14.53
CA LEU A 100 20.30 0.23 13.43
C LEU A 100 20.74 0.80 12.06
N PRO A 101 20.91 -0.04 11.03
CA PRO A 101 21.71 0.26 9.84
C PRO A 101 21.18 1.43 9.00
N TYR A 102 22.06 2.42 8.72
CA TYR A 102 21.89 3.55 7.79
C TYR A 102 23.25 4.17 7.40
N PRO A 103 23.37 4.93 6.31
CA PRO A 103 22.41 5.06 5.23
C PRO A 103 22.38 3.83 4.33
N VAL A 104 21.19 3.47 3.89
CA VAL A 104 20.99 2.49 2.81
C VAL A 104 20.84 3.26 1.51
N TYR A 105 21.55 2.81 0.48
CA TYR A 105 21.51 3.38 -0.85
C TYR A 105 20.93 2.36 -1.82
N VAL A 106 19.97 2.79 -2.62
CA VAL A 106 19.40 2.01 -3.72
C VAL A 106 19.60 2.82 -4.99
N ASP A 107 20.32 2.27 -5.95
CA ASP A 107 20.65 2.93 -7.22
C ASP A 107 21.30 4.31 -7.05
N GLY A 108 22.12 4.46 -6.01
CA GLY A 108 22.80 5.71 -5.67
C GLY A 108 21.94 6.73 -4.91
N ASN A 109 20.63 6.48 -4.75
CA ASN A 109 19.73 7.32 -3.98
C ASN A 109 19.72 6.91 -2.51
N ARG A 110 19.72 7.89 -1.60
CA ARG A 110 19.57 7.62 -0.17
C ARG A 110 18.11 7.31 0.12
N VAL A 111 17.87 6.14 0.69
CA VAL A 111 16.52 5.63 0.96
C VAL A 111 16.32 5.43 2.45
N HIS A 112 15.08 5.49 2.91
CA HIS A 112 14.79 5.28 4.32
C HIS A 112 14.79 3.76 4.63
N SER A 113 15.81 3.20 5.29
CA SER A 113 15.96 1.75 5.52
C SER A 113 14.73 1.11 6.16
N PHE A 114 14.09 1.77 7.13
CA PHE A 114 12.86 1.26 7.72
C PHE A 114 11.74 1.06 6.67
N TYR A 115 11.48 2.04 5.79
CA TYR A 115 10.46 1.91 4.74
C TYR A 115 10.90 0.93 3.64
N LEU A 116 12.20 0.85 3.37
CA LEU A 116 12.77 -0.12 2.43
C LEU A 116 12.60 -1.56 2.92
N ASP A 117 12.89 -1.83 4.18
CA ASP A 117 12.73 -3.14 4.79
C ASP A 117 11.26 -3.55 4.86
N MET A 118 10.36 -2.62 5.19
CA MET A 118 8.92 -2.84 5.10
C MET A 118 8.49 -3.21 3.67
N CYS A 119 8.92 -2.41 2.69
CA CYS A 119 8.63 -2.68 1.29
C CYS A 119 9.12 -4.08 0.88
N ASN A 120 10.38 -4.41 1.20
CA ASN A 120 10.97 -5.73 0.92
C ASN A 120 10.19 -6.88 1.58
N GLY A 121 9.71 -6.70 2.81
CA GLY A 121 8.91 -7.71 3.52
C GLY A 121 7.57 -8.00 2.85
N MET A 122 6.95 -6.99 2.23
CA MET A 122 5.62 -7.11 1.60
C MET A 122 5.69 -7.48 0.12
N LYS A 123 6.82 -7.19 -0.54
CA LYS A 123 7.02 -7.25 -2.00
C LYS A 123 6.50 -8.53 -2.65
N ALA A 124 6.90 -9.69 -2.12
CA ALA A 124 6.53 -10.99 -2.69
C ALA A 124 5.01 -11.24 -2.63
N THR A 125 4.37 -10.93 -1.50
CA THR A 125 2.92 -11.10 -1.32
C THR A 125 2.13 -10.16 -2.22
N ILE A 126 2.58 -8.90 -2.36
CA ILE A 126 1.94 -7.92 -3.24
C ILE A 126 2.01 -8.39 -4.69
N PHE A 127 3.18 -8.79 -5.18
CA PHE A 127 3.31 -9.25 -6.58
C PHE A 127 2.50 -10.51 -6.86
N SER A 128 2.54 -11.51 -5.97
CA SER A 128 1.71 -12.70 -6.12
C SER A 128 0.22 -12.36 -6.20
N THR A 129 -0.24 -11.44 -5.34
CA THR A 129 -1.66 -11.06 -5.33
C THR A 129 -2.01 -10.22 -6.55
N LEU A 130 -1.10 -9.38 -7.04
CA LEU A 130 -1.30 -8.63 -8.29
C LEU A 130 -1.41 -9.58 -9.48
N ASP A 131 -0.58 -10.62 -9.57
CA ASP A 131 -0.67 -11.62 -10.61
C ASP A 131 -2.03 -12.34 -10.58
N ASP A 132 -2.52 -12.70 -9.39
CA ASP A 132 -3.86 -13.31 -9.21
C ASP A 132 -4.98 -12.36 -9.64
N VAL A 133 -4.88 -11.07 -9.28
CA VAL A 133 -5.86 -10.04 -9.65
C VAL A 133 -5.86 -9.82 -11.16
N VAL A 134 -4.69 -9.72 -11.78
CA VAL A 134 -4.58 -9.56 -13.24
C VAL A 134 -5.14 -10.78 -13.96
N THR A 135 -4.86 -11.99 -13.48
CA THR A 135 -5.42 -13.24 -14.02
C THR A 135 -6.95 -13.24 -13.92
N THR A 136 -7.50 -12.88 -12.76
CA THR A 136 -8.95 -12.77 -12.55
C THR A 136 -9.59 -11.74 -13.49
N MET A 137 -8.93 -10.60 -13.70
CA MET A 137 -9.39 -9.59 -14.65
C MET A 137 -9.41 -10.13 -16.08
N GLN A 138 -8.37 -10.86 -16.50
CA GLN A 138 -8.29 -11.48 -17.83
C GLN A 138 -9.41 -12.51 -18.05
N ASP A 139 -9.70 -13.35 -17.05
CA ASP A 139 -10.80 -14.32 -17.09
C ASP A 139 -12.16 -13.63 -17.31
N HIS A 140 -12.31 -12.41 -16.77
CA HIS A 140 -13.48 -11.56 -16.96
C HIS A 140 -13.40 -10.64 -18.18
N LYS A 141 -12.41 -10.82 -19.07
CA LYS A 141 -12.17 -10.01 -20.28
C LYS A 141 -11.92 -8.52 -19.98
N LEU A 142 -11.39 -8.22 -18.80
CA LEU A 142 -10.94 -6.90 -18.39
C LEU A 142 -9.42 -6.79 -18.58
N VAL A 143 -8.96 -5.61 -18.98
CA VAL A 143 -7.53 -5.30 -19.12
C VAL A 143 -7.17 -4.21 -18.12
N PRO A 144 -6.11 -4.39 -17.29
CA PRO A 144 -5.61 -3.33 -16.43
C PRO A 144 -5.15 -2.12 -17.25
N LYS A 145 -5.72 -0.95 -16.97
CA LYS A 145 -5.44 0.34 -17.61
C LYS A 145 -4.68 1.29 -16.69
N LYS A 146 -4.89 1.18 -15.38
CA LYS A 146 -4.31 2.08 -14.37
C LYS A 146 -4.00 1.29 -13.10
N LEU A 147 -2.83 1.55 -12.52
CA LEU A 147 -2.46 1.12 -11.18
C LEU A 147 -2.37 2.37 -10.29
N ILE A 148 -3.10 2.36 -9.18
CA ILE A 148 -3.07 3.39 -8.16
C ILE A 148 -2.42 2.78 -6.93
N ILE A 149 -1.35 3.41 -6.44
CA ILE A 149 -0.74 3.05 -5.17
C ILE A 149 -1.00 4.19 -4.19
N ALA A 150 -1.62 3.88 -3.07
CA ALA A 150 -1.98 4.83 -2.05
C ALA A 150 -1.58 4.31 -0.67
N GLY A 151 -1.30 5.21 0.25
CA GLY A 151 -1.01 4.86 1.62
C GLY A 151 -1.22 6.04 2.56
N TYR A 152 -1.58 5.75 3.80
CA TYR A 152 -1.75 6.76 4.84
C TYR A 152 -0.62 6.64 5.87
N SER A 153 -0.05 7.78 6.31
CA SER A 153 1.06 7.81 7.28
C SER A 153 2.23 6.90 6.84
N MET A 154 2.66 5.93 7.67
CA MET A 154 3.67 4.93 7.32
C MET A 154 3.35 4.11 6.06
N GLY A 155 2.07 3.88 5.77
CA GLY A 155 1.63 3.22 4.55
C GLY A 155 2.00 4.02 3.30
N GLY A 156 2.02 5.36 3.40
CA GLY A 156 2.51 6.23 2.33
C GLY A 156 4.01 6.08 2.10
N GLY A 157 4.82 6.01 3.16
CA GLY A 157 6.27 5.77 3.04
C GLY A 157 6.61 4.43 2.39
N SER A 158 5.84 3.38 2.71
CA SER A 158 6.05 2.03 2.20
C SER A 158 5.58 1.83 0.75
N GLY A 159 4.61 2.63 0.29
CA GLY A 159 4.07 2.57 -1.07
C GLY A 159 4.81 3.40 -2.12
N ILE A 160 5.78 4.23 -1.72
CA ILE A 160 6.48 5.18 -2.62
C ILE A 160 7.79 4.60 -3.20
N HIS A 161 8.36 3.55 -2.62
CA HIS A 161 9.62 3.02 -3.13
C HIS A 161 9.35 2.20 -4.40
N GLU A 162 9.89 2.64 -5.55
CA GLU A 162 9.80 2.00 -6.90
C GLU A 162 10.18 0.51 -6.95
N HIS A 163 10.70 -0.01 -5.84
CA HIS A 163 11.09 -1.41 -5.69
C HIS A 163 10.05 -2.23 -4.90
N CYS A 164 8.92 -1.64 -4.56
CA CYS A 164 7.62 -2.30 -4.43
C CYS A 164 6.86 -2.06 -5.75
#